data_AF-A0A956G3J8-F1
#
_entry.id   AF-A0A956G3J8-F1
#
_cell.length_a   1.000
_cell.length_b   1.000
_cell.length_c   1.000
_cell.angle_alpha   90.00
_cell.angle_beta   90.00
_cell.angle_gamma   90.00
#
_symmetry.space_group_name_H-M   'P 1'
#
loop_
_entity.id
_entity.type
_entity.pdbx_description
1 polymer ?
#
loop_
_entity_poly.entity_id
_entity_poly.type
_entity_poly.pdbx_seq_one_letter_code
_entity_poly.pdbx_strand_id
1 'polypeptide(L)'
;MTRQMTPSRTKTAAVLLAALALSAWSCGGDEVAPDPSDQLGGKADRSDPPDPPAPACGSCQNPCEGEATCAPETPAPDSLPGASINGFSLGGFEYWPYKESQPLYPDKIGWGYSAGSDPARACMAEAHARLRKILEDPPQALLDLREKHGVRSFFNWNNDYTGAARDAMAYRRDLWLYRSSLIKWISETNRDGRCVLPDRAALERFAKRCLDSYPSC
;
A
#
# COMPACT_ATOMS: atom_id res chain seq x y z
N MET A 1 -56.17 13.66 -26.28
CA MET A 1 -55.79 12.35 -25.70
C MET A 1 -55.12 12.61 -24.36
N THR A 2 -55.87 12.48 -23.28
CA THR A 2 -55.48 12.93 -21.93
C THR A 2 -54.94 11.75 -21.14
N ARG A 3 -53.64 11.73 -20.81
CA ARG A 3 -53.02 10.68 -20.00
C ARG A 3 -53.25 10.97 -18.51
N GLN A 4 -53.93 10.05 -17.83
CA GLN A 4 -54.06 10.01 -16.37
C GLN A 4 -52.74 9.58 -15.72
N MET A 5 -52.27 10.34 -14.73
CA MET A 5 -51.20 9.93 -13.80
C MET A 5 -51.81 9.14 -12.64
N THR A 6 -51.22 8.00 -12.30
CA THR A 6 -51.51 7.24 -11.07
C THR A 6 -50.43 7.51 -10.02
N PRO A 7 -50.79 7.66 -8.73
CA PRO A 7 -49.83 7.85 -7.65
C PRO A 7 -49.28 6.50 -7.15
N SER A 8 -47.96 6.42 -7.01
CA SER A 8 -47.26 5.26 -6.42
C SER A 8 -47.26 5.37 -4.89
N ARG A 9 -47.63 4.28 -4.22
CA ARG A 9 -47.77 4.16 -2.76
C ARG A 9 -46.41 3.92 -2.08
N THR A 10 -46.23 4.66 -1.00
CA THR A 10 -45.32 4.48 0.14
C THR A 10 -45.21 3.05 0.65
N LYS A 11 -43.99 2.63 1.02
CA LYS A 11 -43.75 1.69 2.13
C LYS A 11 -42.51 2.10 2.92
N THR A 12 -42.78 2.64 4.11
CA THR A 12 -41.86 2.85 5.22
C THR A 12 -41.51 1.48 5.81
N ALA A 13 -40.23 1.16 5.96
CA ALA A 13 -39.78 0.03 6.76
C ALA A 13 -38.81 0.56 7.83
N ALA A 14 -39.29 0.59 9.06
CA ALA A 14 -38.50 0.79 10.26
C ALA A 14 -37.74 -0.51 10.56
N VAL A 15 -36.42 -0.43 10.78
CA VAL A 15 -35.61 -1.55 11.25
C VAL A 15 -35.21 -1.28 12.69
N LEU A 16 -35.51 -2.26 13.54
CA LEU A 16 -35.30 -2.29 14.98
C LEU A 16 -33.82 -2.15 15.36
N LEU A 17 -33.59 -1.35 16.42
CA LEU A 17 -32.40 -1.43 17.27
C LEU A 17 -32.38 -2.76 18.03
N ALA A 18 -31.27 -3.49 17.93
CA ALA A 18 -30.92 -4.54 18.88
C ALA A 18 -29.66 -4.10 19.63
N ALA A 19 -29.81 -3.86 20.94
CA ALA A 19 -28.73 -3.60 21.87
C ALA A 19 -27.99 -4.91 22.19
N LEU A 20 -26.68 -4.94 21.98
CA LEU A 20 -25.81 -6.02 22.43
C LEU A 20 -25.20 -5.65 23.78
N ALA A 21 -25.49 -6.48 24.78
CA ALA A 21 -25.02 -6.37 26.14
C ALA A 21 -23.52 -6.67 26.26
N LEU A 22 -22.81 -5.79 26.96
CA LEU A 22 -21.44 -5.98 27.44
C LEU A 22 -21.40 -7.12 28.47
N SER A 23 -20.58 -8.13 28.22
CA SER A 23 -20.12 -9.06 29.25
C SER A 23 -18.64 -8.77 29.51
N ALA A 24 -18.39 -8.11 30.65
CA ALA A 24 -17.04 -7.96 31.20
C ALA A 24 -16.69 -9.27 31.95
N TRP A 25 -15.68 -9.98 31.46
CA TRP A 25 -14.99 -11.01 32.24
C TRP A 25 -13.75 -10.40 32.87
N SER A 26 -13.83 -10.27 34.19
CA SER A 26 -12.73 -10.09 35.11
C SER A 26 -12.25 -11.48 35.55
N CYS A 27 -11.00 -11.81 35.24
CA CYS A 27 -10.18 -12.83 35.90
C CYS A 27 -8.79 -12.17 35.95
N GLY A 28 -8.25 -11.80 37.11
CA GLY A 28 -7.98 -12.68 38.23
C GLY A 28 -6.46 -12.82 38.26
N GLY A 29 -5.81 -11.97 39.06
CA GLY A 29 -4.35 -11.93 39.15
C GLY A 29 -3.84 -13.05 40.03
N ASP A 30 -2.89 -13.82 39.50
CA ASP A 30 -2.02 -14.68 40.29
C ASP A 30 -0.71 -13.94 40.57
N GLU A 31 -0.54 -13.60 41.84
CA GLU A 31 0.64 -13.01 42.44
C GLU A 31 1.68 -14.12 42.60
N VAL A 32 2.64 -14.20 41.68
CA VAL A 32 3.78 -15.12 41.78
C VAL A 32 4.84 -14.49 42.66
N ALA A 33 5.07 -15.11 43.82
CA ALA A 33 6.15 -14.75 44.75
C ALA A 33 7.53 -14.87 44.08
N PRO A 34 8.47 -13.95 44.34
CA PRO A 34 9.84 -14.07 43.84
C PRO A 34 10.64 -15.09 44.66
N ASP A 35 11.27 -16.02 43.94
CA ASP A 35 12.27 -16.97 44.44
C ASP A 35 13.56 -16.21 44.85
N PRO A 36 14.04 -16.35 46.11
CA PRO A 36 15.27 -15.72 46.56
C PRO A 36 16.45 -16.68 46.41
N SER A 37 16.80 -17.04 45.19
CA SER A 37 17.95 -17.92 44.92
C SER A 37 18.60 -17.57 43.57
N ASP A 38 19.44 -16.52 43.54
CA ASP A 38 20.69 -16.52 42.76
C ASP A 38 21.45 -15.21 42.95
N GLN A 39 22.31 -15.24 43.97
CA GLN A 39 23.47 -14.35 44.07
C GLN A 39 24.68 -15.05 43.43
N LEU A 40 25.51 -14.22 42.79
CA LEU A 40 26.93 -14.42 42.43
C LEU A 40 27.23 -14.99 41.04
N GLY A 41 27.38 -14.07 40.08
CA GLY A 41 28.12 -14.31 38.83
C GLY A 41 28.49 -12.97 38.19
N GLY A 42 29.78 -12.66 38.13
CA GLY A 42 30.30 -11.34 37.74
C GLY A 42 29.89 -10.88 36.34
N LYS A 43 29.59 -9.58 36.23
CA LYS A 43 29.46 -8.88 34.95
C LYS A 43 30.82 -8.85 34.25
N ALA A 44 31.05 -9.79 33.36
CA ALA A 44 31.98 -9.58 32.27
C ALA A 44 31.34 -8.54 31.33
N ASP A 45 32.01 -7.41 31.20
CA ASP A 45 31.73 -6.37 30.21
C ASP A 45 31.98 -6.96 28.81
N ARG A 46 30.99 -7.69 28.28
CA ARG A 46 30.91 -8.01 26.86
C ARG A 46 30.34 -6.77 26.20
N SER A 47 31.25 -5.86 25.83
CA SER A 47 30.97 -4.92 24.77
C SER A 47 30.74 -5.76 23.51
N ASP A 48 29.47 -5.93 23.13
CA ASP A 48 29.15 -6.52 21.85
C ASP A 48 29.91 -5.73 20.76
N PRO A 49 30.55 -6.40 19.79
CA PRO A 49 31.16 -5.70 18.68
C PRO A 49 30.09 -4.82 18.02
N PRO A 50 30.42 -3.58 17.61
CA PRO A 50 29.46 -2.74 16.93
C PRO A 50 28.90 -3.51 15.74
N ASP A 51 27.57 -3.51 15.60
CA ASP A 51 26.91 -4.11 14.46
C ASP A 51 27.62 -3.66 13.19
N PRO A 52 27.91 -4.57 12.24
CA PRO A 52 28.48 -4.17 10.97
C PRO A 52 27.56 -3.11 10.35
N PRO A 53 28.11 -2.05 9.72
CA PRO A 53 27.29 -1.04 9.09
C PRO A 53 26.33 -1.74 8.13
N ALA A 54 25.04 -1.43 8.25
CA ALA A 54 24.04 -1.92 7.31
C ALA A 54 24.57 -1.69 5.88
N PRO A 55 24.45 -2.69 4.97
CA PRO A 55 24.93 -2.53 3.62
C PRO A 55 24.38 -1.23 3.03
N ALA A 56 25.23 -0.46 2.36
CA ALA A 56 24.88 0.82 1.77
C ALA A 56 23.88 0.62 0.61
N CYS A 57 22.61 0.40 0.93
CA CYS A 57 21.49 0.37 0.00
C CYS A 57 21.19 1.83 -0.40
N GLY A 58 22.00 2.41 -1.29
CA GLY A 58 22.04 3.86 -1.51
C GLY A 58 21.05 4.42 -2.54
N SER A 59 20.56 3.62 -3.50
CA SER A 59 19.79 4.14 -4.64
C SER A 59 18.53 3.32 -4.97
N CYS A 60 17.53 3.96 -5.58
CA CYS A 60 16.29 3.30 -6.02
C CYS A 60 16.52 2.18 -7.05
N GLN A 61 17.68 2.20 -7.71
CA GLN A 61 18.07 1.26 -8.77
C GLN A 61 18.62 -0.07 -8.22
N ASN A 62 19.16 -0.09 -7.00
CA ASN A 62 19.66 -1.28 -6.31
C ASN A 62 19.04 -1.41 -4.90
N PRO A 63 17.72 -1.64 -4.82
CA PRO A 63 17.09 -1.84 -3.52
C PRO A 63 17.54 -3.18 -2.95
N CYS A 64 17.96 -3.17 -1.68
CA CYS A 64 18.05 -4.38 -0.89
C CYS A 64 16.68 -5.08 -0.88
N GLU A 65 16.65 -6.41 -0.82
CA GLU A 65 15.40 -7.17 -0.77
C GLU A 65 14.48 -6.58 0.32
N GLY A 66 13.24 -6.22 -0.04
CA GLY A 66 12.31 -5.50 0.84
C GLY A 66 11.74 -4.19 0.29
N GLU A 67 10.85 -3.60 1.10
CA GLU A 67 10.35 -2.24 0.94
C GLU A 67 11.55 -1.28 0.97
N ALA A 68 11.78 -0.58 -0.14
CA ALA A 68 12.91 0.32 -0.26
C ALA A 68 12.46 1.76 0.01
N THR A 69 13.13 2.40 0.96
CA THR A 69 13.13 3.86 1.06
C THR A 69 14.34 4.40 0.30
N CYS A 70 14.13 5.22 -0.72
CA CYS A 70 15.22 5.74 -1.54
C CYS A 70 14.99 7.19 -1.97
N ALA A 71 16.07 7.92 -2.30
CA ALA A 71 15.98 9.23 -2.93
C ALA A 71 16.23 9.06 -4.44
N PRO A 72 15.31 9.48 -5.32
CA PRO A 72 15.56 9.42 -6.76
C PRO A 72 16.65 10.42 -7.13
N GLU A 73 17.72 9.93 -7.76
CA GLU A 73 18.89 10.75 -8.15
C GLU A 73 18.66 11.48 -9.48
N THR A 74 17.78 10.95 -10.32
CA THR A 74 17.46 11.50 -11.63
C THR A 74 16.12 12.24 -11.60
N PRO A 75 16.02 13.40 -12.29
CA PRO A 75 14.73 14.04 -12.51
C PRO A 75 13.73 13.07 -13.14
N ALA A 76 12.48 13.16 -12.70
CA ALA A 76 11.41 12.38 -13.28
C ALA A 76 11.26 12.74 -14.77
N PRO A 77 11.08 11.75 -15.67
CA PRO A 77 10.79 12.06 -17.07
C PRO A 77 9.48 12.86 -17.18
N ASP A 78 9.25 13.55 -18.30
CA ASP A 78 8.01 14.32 -18.52
C ASP A 78 6.78 13.43 -18.70
N SER A 79 6.98 12.19 -19.15
CA SER A 79 5.92 11.19 -19.34
C SER A 79 6.43 9.78 -19.09
N LEU A 80 5.50 8.89 -18.75
CA LEU A 80 5.75 7.45 -18.64
C LEU A 80 4.81 6.70 -19.58
N PRO A 81 5.34 5.88 -20.49
CA PRO A 81 4.50 5.11 -21.41
C PRO A 81 3.79 3.99 -20.67
N GLY A 82 2.59 3.63 -21.15
CA GLY A 82 1.99 2.35 -20.81
C GLY A 82 2.86 1.20 -21.31
N ALA A 83 2.73 0.04 -20.69
CA ALA A 83 3.48 -1.16 -21.07
C ALA A 83 2.60 -2.41 -21.02
N SER A 84 2.95 -3.41 -21.84
CA SER A 84 2.42 -4.76 -21.74
C SER A 84 3.60 -5.71 -21.64
N ILE A 85 3.70 -6.45 -20.53
CA ILE A 85 4.84 -7.32 -20.22
C ILE A 85 4.27 -8.65 -19.72
N ASN A 86 4.65 -9.75 -20.37
CA ASN A 86 4.20 -11.11 -20.00
C ASN A 86 2.69 -11.22 -19.77
N GLY A 87 1.87 -10.54 -20.57
CA GLY A 87 0.40 -10.58 -20.47
C GLY A 87 -0.21 -9.69 -19.36
N PHE A 88 0.61 -8.92 -18.65
CA PHE A 88 0.17 -7.87 -17.73
C PHE A 88 0.22 -6.50 -18.40
N SER A 89 -0.80 -5.68 -18.18
CA SER A 89 -0.85 -4.30 -18.65
C SER A 89 -0.55 -3.34 -17.51
N LEU A 90 0.29 -2.34 -17.78
CA LEU A 90 0.62 -1.26 -16.87
C LEU A 90 0.21 0.05 -17.51
N GLY A 91 -0.61 0.84 -16.81
CA GLY A 91 -1.01 2.13 -17.33
C GLY A 91 -1.81 2.94 -16.33
N GLY A 92 -1.96 4.22 -16.62
CA GLY A 92 -2.66 5.16 -15.75
C GLY A 92 -1.88 5.48 -14.47
N PHE A 93 -2.20 6.66 -13.95
CA PHE A 93 -1.53 7.26 -12.82
C PHE A 93 -2.56 7.98 -11.96
N GLU A 94 -2.48 7.81 -10.65
CA GLU A 94 -3.32 8.44 -9.65
C GLU A 94 -2.43 9.11 -8.63
N TYR A 95 -2.73 10.36 -8.31
CA TYR A 95 -1.93 11.17 -7.40
C TYR A 95 -2.80 11.69 -6.26
N TRP A 96 -2.40 11.37 -5.03
CA TRP A 96 -3.12 11.70 -3.81
C TRP A 96 -2.32 12.71 -2.98
N PRO A 97 -2.58 14.03 -3.14
CA PRO A 97 -1.85 15.06 -2.42
C PRO A 97 -2.31 15.18 -0.96
N TYR A 98 -1.37 15.15 -0.01
CA TYR A 98 -1.70 15.37 1.40
C TYR A 98 -2.01 16.82 1.77
N LYS A 99 -1.41 17.80 1.08
CA LYS A 99 -1.56 19.23 1.40
C LYS A 99 -2.98 19.77 1.20
N GLU A 100 -3.83 19.02 0.51
CA GLU A 100 -5.21 19.40 0.23
C GLU A 100 -6.14 19.03 1.41
N SER A 101 -7.14 19.87 1.68
CA SER A 101 -8.14 19.59 2.73
C SER A 101 -9.03 18.39 2.34
N GLN A 102 -9.31 17.51 3.30
CA GLN A 102 -10.24 16.39 3.09
C GLN A 102 -11.70 16.88 2.96
N PRO A 103 -12.56 16.21 2.18
CA PRO A 103 -12.27 15.01 1.38
C PRO A 103 -11.52 15.32 0.09
N LEU A 104 -10.52 14.50 -0.27
CA LEU A 104 -9.82 14.64 -1.54
C LEU A 104 -10.61 14.13 -2.74
N TYR A 105 -11.37 13.05 -2.54
CA TYR A 105 -12.07 12.39 -3.63
C TYR A 105 -13.44 13.03 -3.89
N PRO A 106 -13.83 13.23 -5.16
CA PRO A 106 -13.04 13.01 -6.39
C PRO A 106 -12.20 14.23 -6.82
N ASP A 107 -12.47 15.41 -6.28
CA ASP A 107 -12.12 16.70 -6.91
C ASP A 107 -10.64 17.12 -6.76
N LYS A 108 -9.94 16.56 -5.78
CA LYS A 108 -8.54 16.89 -5.45
C LYS A 108 -7.55 15.80 -5.85
N ILE A 109 -8.05 14.68 -6.40
CA ILE A 109 -7.20 13.62 -6.92
C ILE A 109 -6.65 14.04 -8.26
N GLY A 110 -5.32 13.98 -8.39
CA GLY A 110 -4.64 14.16 -9.65
C GLY A 110 -4.75 12.91 -10.51
N TRP A 111 -5.25 13.06 -11.73
CA TRP A 111 -5.29 11.97 -12.72
C TRP A 111 -4.19 12.17 -13.75
N GLY A 112 -3.43 11.11 -14.02
CA GLY A 112 -2.30 11.16 -14.93
C GLY A 112 -0.99 11.51 -14.25
N TYR A 113 0.11 11.17 -14.92
CA TYR A 113 1.44 11.25 -14.35
C TYR A 113 1.89 12.70 -14.11
N SER A 114 1.52 13.62 -14.99
CA SER A 114 1.84 15.05 -14.88
C SER A 114 1.12 15.78 -13.74
N ALA A 115 0.09 15.17 -13.12
CA ALA A 115 -0.62 15.78 -12.01
C ALA A 115 0.17 15.76 -10.69
N GLY A 116 1.21 14.91 -10.60
CA GLY A 116 2.05 14.82 -9.41
C GLY A 116 3.04 15.97 -9.28
N SER A 117 3.41 16.26 -8.03
CA SER A 117 4.58 17.09 -7.71
C SER A 117 5.86 16.48 -8.28
N ASP A 118 6.93 17.26 -8.45
CA ASP A 118 8.22 16.75 -8.93
C ASP A 118 8.74 15.53 -8.14
N PRO A 119 8.79 15.54 -6.79
CA PRO A 119 9.20 14.35 -6.03
C PRO A 119 8.24 13.18 -6.22
N ALA A 120 6.93 13.42 -6.30
CA ALA A 120 5.96 12.36 -6.54
C ALA A 120 6.09 11.74 -7.93
N ARG A 121 6.36 12.54 -8.97
CA ARG A 121 6.64 12.04 -10.32
C ARG A 121 7.89 11.17 -10.31
N ALA A 122 8.94 11.58 -9.59
CA ALA A 122 10.15 10.79 -9.47
C ALA A 122 9.87 9.44 -8.79
N CYS A 123 9.13 9.42 -7.68
CA CYS A 123 8.73 8.18 -7.01
C CYS A 123 7.81 7.29 -7.86
N MET A 124 6.88 7.88 -8.62
CA MET A 124 6.06 7.13 -9.57
C MET A 124 6.90 6.51 -10.70
N ALA A 125 7.90 7.23 -11.21
CA ALA A 125 8.80 6.71 -12.24
C ALA A 125 9.61 5.52 -11.74
N GLU A 126 10.17 5.61 -10.53
CA GLU A 126 10.89 4.51 -9.89
C GLU A 126 9.97 3.32 -9.59
N ALA A 127 8.77 3.57 -9.05
CA ALA A 127 7.77 2.54 -8.82
C ALA A 127 7.38 1.82 -10.11
N HIS A 128 7.19 2.57 -11.20
CA HIS A 128 6.85 2.05 -12.51
C HIS A 128 7.99 1.21 -13.11
N ALA A 129 9.24 1.70 -13.03
CA ALA A 129 10.41 0.97 -13.49
C ALA A 129 10.60 -0.34 -12.73
N ARG A 130 10.45 -0.31 -11.40
CA ARG A 130 10.54 -1.50 -10.55
C ARG A 130 9.46 -2.52 -10.89
N LEU A 131 8.21 -2.09 -11.06
CA LEU A 131 7.13 -3.00 -11.46
C LEU A 131 7.40 -3.63 -12.83
N ARG A 132 7.85 -2.84 -13.82
CA ARG A 132 8.23 -3.38 -15.14
C ARG A 132 9.27 -4.49 -15.00
N LYS A 133 10.31 -4.25 -14.20
CA LYS A 133 11.36 -5.24 -13.95
C LYS A 133 10.83 -6.50 -13.30
N ILE A 134 9.95 -6.36 -12.29
CA ILE A 134 9.30 -7.52 -11.65
C ILE A 134 8.47 -8.31 -12.65
N LEU A 135 7.80 -7.64 -13.59
CA LEU A 135 6.93 -8.30 -14.56
C LEU A 135 7.67 -8.96 -15.73
N GLU A 136 8.96 -8.70 -15.93
CA GLU A 136 9.81 -9.47 -16.87
C GLU A 136 9.95 -10.93 -16.44
N ASP A 137 9.91 -11.19 -15.14
CA ASP A 137 9.88 -12.53 -14.53
C ASP A 137 8.87 -12.50 -13.37
N PRO A 138 7.55 -12.57 -13.63
CA PRO A 138 6.54 -12.32 -12.60
C PRO A 138 6.52 -13.43 -11.52
N PRO A 139 6.21 -13.12 -10.25
CA PRO A 139 6.05 -14.14 -9.22
C PRO A 139 4.99 -15.17 -9.60
N GLN A 140 5.21 -16.46 -9.30
CA GLN A 140 4.30 -17.53 -9.68
C GLN A 140 2.85 -17.28 -9.21
N ALA A 141 2.67 -16.83 -7.96
CA ALA A 141 1.35 -16.52 -7.43
C ALA A 141 0.60 -15.44 -8.24
N LEU A 142 1.30 -14.51 -8.87
CA LEU A 142 0.70 -13.49 -9.73
C LEU A 142 0.25 -14.09 -11.07
N LEU A 143 1.03 -15.01 -11.64
CA LEU A 143 0.62 -15.79 -12.81
C LEU A 143 -0.63 -16.62 -12.51
N ASP A 144 -0.66 -17.29 -11.36
CA ASP A 144 -1.80 -18.10 -10.92
C ASP A 144 -3.05 -17.23 -10.72
N LEU A 145 -2.90 -16.04 -10.10
CA LEU A 145 -4.00 -15.08 -9.92
C LEU A 145 -4.56 -14.62 -11.27
N ARG A 146 -3.68 -14.34 -12.25
CA ARG A 146 -4.09 -13.97 -13.60
C ARG A 146 -4.85 -15.10 -14.28
N GLU A 147 -4.35 -16.32 -14.21
CA GLU A 147 -4.97 -17.48 -14.88
C GLU A 147 -6.33 -17.82 -14.25
N LYS A 148 -6.39 -17.87 -12.92
CA LYS A 148 -7.60 -18.27 -12.18
C LYS A 148 -8.69 -17.21 -12.20
N HIS A 149 -8.34 -15.92 -12.14
CA HIS A 149 -9.29 -14.83 -11.92
C HIS A 149 -9.25 -13.71 -12.98
N GLY A 150 -8.35 -13.78 -13.97
CA GLY A 150 -8.26 -12.78 -15.05
C GLY A 150 -7.65 -11.44 -14.63
N VAL A 151 -7.08 -11.33 -13.42
CA VAL A 151 -6.48 -10.10 -12.91
C VAL A 151 -5.13 -9.85 -13.61
N ARG A 152 -5.05 -8.81 -14.43
CA ARG A 152 -3.88 -8.55 -15.29
C ARG A 152 -3.49 -7.09 -15.47
N SER A 153 -4.17 -6.17 -14.79
CA SER A 153 -4.00 -4.74 -15.03
C SER A 153 -3.44 -4.06 -13.79
N PHE A 154 -2.44 -3.21 -13.99
CA PHE A 154 -1.83 -2.39 -12.95
C PHE A 154 -2.09 -0.91 -13.21
N PHE A 155 -2.41 -0.18 -12.15
CA PHE A 155 -2.53 1.28 -12.13
C PHE A 155 -1.53 1.86 -11.14
N ASN A 156 -0.70 2.81 -11.56
CA ASN A 156 0.24 3.45 -10.64
C ASN A 156 -0.52 4.44 -9.76
N TRP A 157 -0.34 4.34 -8.45
CA TRP A 157 -0.90 5.23 -7.46
C TRP A 157 0.26 5.80 -6.64
N ASN A 158 0.26 7.11 -6.36
CA ASN A 158 1.18 7.70 -5.40
C ASN A 158 0.45 8.45 -4.29
N ASN A 159 0.78 8.11 -3.04
CA ASN A 159 0.42 8.90 -1.86
C ASN A 159 1.52 9.95 -1.63
N ASP A 160 1.23 11.23 -1.87
CA ASP A 160 2.22 12.30 -1.74
C ASP A 160 2.10 13.03 -0.41
N TYR A 161 3.05 12.76 0.48
CA TYR A 161 3.23 13.39 1.78
C TYR A 161 4.24 14.52 1.77
N THR A 162 4.73 14.99 0.63
CA THR A 162 5.66 16.13 0.55
C THR A 162 5.14 17.29 1.39
N GLY A 163 5.91 17.72 2.39
CA GLY A 163 5.53 18.79 3.32
C GLY A 163 4.48 18.42 4.38
N ALA A 164 4.19 17.14 4.58
CA ALA A 164 3.37 16.65 5.69
C ALA A 164 4.07 16.74 7.05
N ALA A 165 3.28 16.65 8.13
CA ALA A 165 3.80 16.59 9.50
C ALA A 165 4.58 15.30 9.79
N ARG A 166 4.18 14.18 9.16
CA ARG A 166 4.81 12.86 9.28
C ARG A 166 4.57 12.02 8.02
N ASP A 167 5.35 10.97 7.86
CA ASP A 167 5.24 10.00 6.76
C ASP A 167 4.15 8.94 7.03
N ALA A 168 3.90 8.02 6.09
CA ALA A 168 3.09 6.81 6.27
C ALA A 168 1.65 7.04 6.76
N MET A 169 0.98 8.09 6.27
CA MET A 169 -0.35 8.46 6.79
C MET A 169 -1.52 7.75 6.10
N ALA A 170 -1.30 7.06 4.98
CA ALA A 170 -2.37 6.35 4.28
C ALA A 170 -2.70 5.04 4.97
N TYR A 171 -3.99 4.73 4.99
CA TYR A 171 -4.49 3.41 5.38
C TYR A 171 -4.05 2.30 4.40
N ARG A 172 -3.87 2.61 3.11
CA ARG A 172 -3.37 1.68 2.08
C ARG A 172 -2.05 2.19 1.52
N ARG A 173 -0.98 1.42 1.71
CA ARG A 173 0.38 1.83 1.33
C ARG A 173 0.99 1.05 0.17
N ASP A 174 0.54 -0.19 -0.08
CA ASP A 174 1.28 -1.08 -0.98
C ASP A 174 0.47 -1.48 -2.22
N LEU A 175 -0.57 -2.33 -2.04
CA LEU A 175 -1.36 -2.88 -3.14
C LEU A 175 -2.84 -2.97 -2.78
N TRP A 176 -3.71 -2.82 -3.78
CA TRP A 176 -5.16 -2.97 -3.63
C TRP A 176 -5.81 -3.45 -4.92
N LEU A 177 -6.73 -4.42 -4.83
CA LEU A 177 -7.54 -4.81 -5.99
C LEU A 177 -8.77 -3.89 -6.13
N TYR A 178 -8.73 -3.00 -7.12
CA TYR A 178 -9.85 -2.14 -7.47
C TYR A 178 -10.74 -2.81 -8.52
N ARG A 179 -12.05 -2.83 -8.26
CA ARG A 179 -13.09 -3.39 -9.16
C ARG A 179 -12.72 -4.78 -9.71
N SER A 180 -12.19 -5.63 -8.84
CA SER A 180 -11.88 -7.05 -9.09
C SER A 180 -10.87 -7.34 -10.21
N SER A 181 -10.23 -6.34 -10.82
CA SER A 181 -9.40 -6.56 -12.02
C SER A 181 -8.21 -5.62 -12.15
N LEU A 182 -8.22 -4.49 -11.44
CA LEU A 182 -7.18 -3.46 -11.51
C LEU A 182 -6.39 -3.43 -10.20
N ILE A 183 -5.15 -3.88 -10.24
CA ILE A 183 -4.22 -3.80 -9.11
C ILE A 183 -3.71 -2.37 -9.03
N LYS A 184 -3.99 -1.66 -7.93
CA LYS A 184 -3.31 -0.41 -7.60
C LYS A 184 -1.91 -0.75 -7.09
N TRP A 185 -0.89 -0.28 -7.80
CA TRP A 185 0.52 -0.34 -7.40
C TRP A 185 0.86 0.97 -6.71
N ILE A 186 0.89 0.96 -5.38
CA ILE A 186 0.89 2.17 -4.55
C ILE A 186 2.32 2.48 -4.13
N SER A 187 2.85 3.59 -4.59
CA SER A 187 4.07 4.19 -4.06
C SER A 187 3.74 5.30 -3.08
N GLU A 188 4.68 5.67 -2.24
CA GLU A 188 4.56 6.80 -1.33
C GLU A 188 5.74 7.75 -1.51
N THR A 189 5.44 9.04 -1.47
CA THR A 189 6.42 10.13 -1.45
C THR A 189 6.40 10.70 -0.05
N ASN A 190 7.46 10.48 0.72
CA ASN A 190 7.58 10.96 2.10
C ASN A 190 7.67 12.49 2.14
N ARG A 191 7.56 13.06 3.35
CA ARG A 191 7.63 14.50 3.61
C ARG A 191 8.89 15.17 3.09
N ASP A 192 9.98 14.41 3.04
CA ASP A 192 11.32 14.82 2.59
C ASP A 192 11.56 14.49 1.10
N GLY A 193 10.56 13.98 0.39
CA GLY A 193 10.65 13.62 -1.02
C GLY A 193 11.26 12.24 -1.29
N ARG A 194 11.62 11.45 -0.25
CA ARG A 194 12.05 10.06 -0.45
C ARG A 194 10.87 9.19 -0.86
N CYS A 195 11.16 8.19 -1.67
CA CYS A 195 10.19 7.23 -2.16
C CYS A 195 10.13 6.02 -1.25
N VAL A 196 8.93 5.55 -0.93
CA VAL A 196 8.67 4.22 -0.40
C VAL A 196 8.02 3.41 -1.52
N LEU A 197 8.69 2.34 -1.93
CA LEU A 197 8.34 1.57 -3.12
C LEU A 197 7.95 0.13 -2.74
N PRO A 198 6.82 -0.40 -3.24
CA PRO A 198 6.53 -1.81 -3.09
C PRO A 198 7.53 -2.65 -3.86
N ASP A 199 7.68 -3.91 -3.43
CA ASP A 199 8.66 -4.84 -3.97
C ASP A 199 8.00 -6.11 -4.52
N ARG A 200 8.85 -7.02 -5.03
CA ARG A 200 8.43 -8.32 -5.54
C ARG A 200 7.70 -9.13 -4.48
N ALA A 201 8.21 -9.13 -3.25
CA ALA A 201 7.65 -9.91 -2.16
C ALA A 201 6.27 -9.39 -1.73
N ALA A 202 6.05 -8.08 -1.71
CA ALA A 202 4.75 -7.45 -1.47
C ALA A 202 3.75 -7.84 -2.55
N LEU A 203 4.16 -7.82 -3.83
CA LEU A 203 3.31 -8.26 -4.95
C LEU A 203 2.95 -9.74 -4.85
N GLU A 204 3.90 -10.60 -4.51
CA GLU A 204 3.65 -12.03 -4.33
C GLU A 204 2.71 -12.29 -3.14
N ARG A 205 2.95 -11.65 -1.99
CA ARG A 205 2.05 -11.74 -0.82
C ARG A 205 0.65 -11.27 -1.17
N PHE A 206 0.52 -10.17 -1.92
CA PHE A 206 -0.77 -9.66 -2.39
C PHE A 206 -1.46 -10.70 -3.29
N ALA A 207 -0.75 -11.25 -4.28
CA ALA A 207 -1.33 -12.24 -5.18
C ALA A 207 -1.80 -13.50 -4.46
N LYS A 208 -1.00 -14.01 -3.51
CA LYS A 208 -1.38 -15.14 -2.64
C LYS A 208 -2.67 -14.87 -1.86
N ARG A 209 -2.76 -13.71 -1.19
CA ARG A 209 -3.99 -13.33 -0.48
C ARG A 209 -5.19 -13.26 -1.42
N CYS A 210 -5.01 -12.66 -2.59
CA CYS A 210 -6.09 -12.53 -3.57
C CYS A 210 -6.58 -13.86 -4.13
N LEU A 211 -5.70 -14.87 -4.28
CA LEU A 211 -6.11 -16.21 -4.73
C LEU A 211 -7.12 -16.88 -3.78
N ASP A 212 -7.05 -16.54 -2.49
CA ASP A 212 -7.90 -17.09 -1.43
C ASP A 212 -9.14 -16.23 -1.17
N SER A 213 -9.03 -14.90 -1.27
CA SER A 213 -10.07 -13.96 -0.86
C SER A 213 -10.74 -13.20 -2.00
N TYR A 214 -10.52 -13.59 -3.26
CA TYR A 214 -11.13 -12.95 -4.42
C TYR A 214 -12.67 -12.89 -4.30
N PRO A 215 -13.32 -11.76 -4.67
CA PRO A 215 -12.76 -10.53 -5.24
C PRO A 215 -12.36 -9.46 -4.21
N SER A 216 -12.36 -9.80 -2.92
CA SER A 216 -12.27 -8.86 -1.79
C SER A 216 -10.85 -8.76 -1.20
N CYS A 217 -9.85 -8.66 -2.07
CA CYS A 217 -8.52 -8.15 -1.75
C CYS A 217 -8.36 -6.72 -2.34
#